data_AF-A0A7K4H5D0-F1
#
_entry.id   AF-A0A7K4H5D0-F1
#
_cell.length_a   1.000
_cell.length_b   1.000
_cell.length_c   1.000
_cell.angle_alpha   90.00
_cell.angle_beta   90.00
_cell.angle_gamma   90.00
#
_symmetry.space_group_name_H-M   'P 1'
#
loop_
_entity.id
_entity.type
_entity.pdbx_description
1 polymer ?
#
loop_
_entity_poly.entity_id
_entity_poly.type
_entity_poly.pdbx_seq_one_letter_code
_entity_poly.pdbx_strand_id
1 'polypeptide(L)'
;MMSKDLKKFVSALRYWNMYLNRPDRNYNSRFKIQKLAYLCKSMGITLNYQFSLYISGPYSTGLTRDYYENPQLIETLETDYKLNEKEVELLDKINEYVLIHPVTNDYESEFLEAVSTVQYLKKKKPNLLDDEIFVRTKEIKQHLKESLIVIAINTVKKLLFKPEYLTEEVQEEIDIWDKAED
;
A
#
# COMPACT_ATOMS: atom_id res chain seq x y z
N MET A 1 10.31 -6.12 -24.39
CA MET A 1 10.41 -7.36 -23.58
C MET A 1 9.48 -7.19 -22.40
N MET A 2 8.56 -8.12 -22.17
CA MET A 2 7.53 -8.01 -21.13
C MET A 2 8.17 -7.89 -19.73
N SER A 3 7.71 -6.93 -18.94
CA SER A 3 8.27 -6.64 -17.63
C SER A 3 7.97 -7.76 -16.63
N LYS A 4 9.03 -8.40 -16.12
CA LYS A 4 8.93 -9.41 -15.04
C LYS A 4 8.28 -8.82 -13.78
N ASP A 5 8.50 -7.54 -13.53
CA ASP A 5 7.94 -6.84 -12.37
C ASP A 5 6.44 -6.59 -12.53
N LEU A 6 5.97 -6.27 -13.74
CA LEU A 6 4.54 -6.15 -14.01
C LEU A 6 3.85 -7.51 -13.82
N LYS A 7 4.38 -8.60 -14.38
CA LYS A 7 3.85 -9.95 -14.18
C LYS A 7 3.72 -10.33 -12.71
N LYS A 8 4.73 -10.00 -11.91
CA LYS A 8 4.73 -10.23 -10.47
C LYS A 8 3.63 -9.43 -9.78
N PHE A 9 3.50 -8.14 -10.11
CA PHE A 9 2.43 -7.31 -9.55
C PHE A 9 1.03 -7.78 -9.99
N VAL A 10 0.88 -8.25 -11.22
CA VAL A 10 -0.37 -8.89 -11.70
C VAL A 10 -0.70 -10.14 -10.87
N SER A 11 0.29 -10.93 -10.45
CA SER A 11 0.04 -12.08 -9.55
C SER A 11 -0.46 -11.64 -8.18
N ALA A 12 -0.06 -10.47 -7.69
CA ALA A 12 -0.60 -9.88 -6.46
C ALA A 12 -2.07 -9.45 -6.64
N LEU A 13 -2.39 -8.77 -7.74
CA LEU A 13 -3.79 -8.44 -8.07
C LEU A 13 -4.67 -9.70 -8.20
N ARG A 14 -4.13 -10.75 -8.85
CA ARG A 14 -4.79 -12.07 -8.95
C ARG A 14 -5.02 -12.70 -7.58
N TYR A 15 -4.05 -12.61 -6.67
CA TYR A 15 -4.17 -13.13 -5.32
C TYR A 15 -5.32 -12.47 -4.55
N TRP A 16 -5.44 -11.15 -4.64
CA TRP A 16 -6.54 -10.40 -4.03
C TRP A 16 -7.86 -10.46 -4.82
N ASN A 17 -7.91 -11.22 -5.92
CA ASN A 17 -9.05 -11.26 -6.83
C ASN A 17 -9.50 -9.85 -7.31
N MET A 18 -8.54 -8.96 -7.52
CA MET A 18 -8.78 -7.55 -7.82
C MET A 18 -8.66 -7.27 -9.32
N TYR A 19 -9.80 -7.31 -10.02
CA TYR A 19 -9.89 -6.90 -11.42
C TYR A 19 -9.95 -5.38 -11.53
N LEU A 20 -9.02 -4.81 -12.28
CA LEU A 20 -8.98 -3.38 -12.53
C LEU A 20 -9.27 -3.10 -14.00
N ASN A 21 -10.10 -2.10 -14.25
CA ASN A 21 -10.38 -1.64 -15.60
C ASN A 21 -9.09 -1.18 -16.29
N ARG A 22 -9.12 -1.24 -17.61
CA ARG A 22 -8.03 -0.79 -18.49
C ARG A 22 -7.36 0.52 -18.01
N PRO A 23 -6.10 0.45 -17.53
CA PRO A 23 -5.46 1.61 -16.92
C PRO A 23 -5.11 2.70 -17.94
N ASP A 24 -5.04 2.38 -19.24
CA ASP A 24 -4.89 3.37 -20.31
C ASP A 24 -6.09 4.32 -20.40
N ARG A 25 -7.26 3.94 -19.85
CA ARG A 25 -8.51 4.72 -19.91
C ARG A 25 -9.06 5.09 -18.53
N ASN A 26 -8.73 4.33 -17.49
CA ASN A 26 -9.34 4.48 -16.17
C ASN A 26 -8.36 5.06 -15.14
N TYR A 27 -8.66 6.27 -14.64
CA TYR A 27 -7.83 6.94 -13.62
C TYR A 27 -7.76 6.16 -12.31
N ASN A 28 -8.90 5.67 -11.81
CA ASN A 28 -8.94 4.93 -10.54
C ASN A 28 -8.05 3.69 -10.58
N SER A 29 -8.02 2.99 -11.71
CA SER A 29 -7.17 1.81 -11.91
C SER A 29 -5.70 2.19 -11.89
N ARG A 30 -5.29 3.27 -12.59
CA ARG A 30 -3.91 3.79 -12.50
C ARG A 30 -3.54 4.18 -11.08
N PHE A 31 -4.45 4.82 -10.37
CA PHE A 31 -4.27 5.22 -8.98
C PHE A 31 -4.00 4.00 -8.10
N LYS A 32 -4.90 2.99 -8.11
CA LYS A 32 -4.75 1.75 -7.33
C LYS A 32 -3.47 0.99 -7.69
N ILE A 33 -3.17 0.81 -8.98
CA ILE A 33 -1.94 0.16 -9.44
C ILE A 33 -0.70 0.82 -8.82
N GLN A 34 -0.63 2.16 -8.86
CA GLN A 34 0.52 2.89 -8.33
C GLN A 34 0.66 2.74 -6.82
N LYS A 35 -0.45 2.83 -6.05
CA LYS A 35 -0.39 2.70 -4.59
C LYS A 35 -0.10 1.27 -4.15
N LEU A 36 -0.78 0.29 -4.72
CA LEU A 36 -0.62 -1.11 -4.33
C LEU A 36 0.74 -1.67 -4.74
N ALA A 37 1.25 -1.35 -5.94
CA ALA A 37 2.59 -1.76 -6.33
C ALA A 37 3.67 -1.12 -5.43
N TYR A 38 3.45 0.14 -5.01
CA TYR A 38 4.31 0.76 -4.01
C TYR A 38 4.27 0.02 -2.67
N LEU A 39 3.08 -0.32 -2.16
CA LEU A 39 2.95 -1.05 -0.90
C LEU A 39 3.65 -2.42 -0.98
N CYS A 40 3.40 -3.20 -2.04
CA CYS A 40 4.12 -4.46 -2.31
C CYS A 40 5.63 -4.27 -2.25
N LYS A 41 6.17 -3.29 -2.99
CA LYS A 41 7.62 -2.99 -2.99
C LYS A 41 8.09 -2.56 -1.60
N SER A 42 7.31 -1.75 -0.90
CA SER A 42 7.68 -1.21 0.41
C SER A 42 7.82 -2.31 1.45
N MET A 43 6.94 -3.32 1.36
CA MET A 43 6.82 -4.48 2.24
C MET A 43 7.85 -5.59 1.95
N GLY A 44 8.54 -5.53 0.81
CA GLY A 44 9.64 -6.45 0.48
C GLY A 44 9.44 -7.29 -0.77
N ILE A 45 8.28 -7.18 -1.45
CA ILE A 45 8.09 -7.82 -2.75
C ILE A 45 9.01 -7.15 -3.76
N THR A 46 9.90 -7.93 -4.38
CA THR A 46 10.91 -7.38 -5.29
C THR A 46 10.26 -6.86 -6.58
N LEU A 47 10.15 -5.54 -6.68
CA LEU A 47 9.75 -4.78 -7.87
C LEU A 47 10.82 -3.72 -8.12
N ASN A 48 11.41 -3.66 -9.31
CA ASN A 48 12.54 -2.75 -9.62
C ASN A 48 12.08 -1.33 -10.00
N TYR A 49 10.78 -1.06 -9.95
CA TYR A 49 10.20 0.27 -10.10
C TYR A 49 10.77 1.26 -9.09
N GLN A 50 11.12 2.45 -9.56
CA GLN A 50 11.53 3.58 -8.74
C GLN A 50 10.32 4.45 -8.43
N PHE A 51 10.11 4.76 -7.15
CA PHE A 51 8.98 5.56 -6.69
C PHE A 51 9.44 6.89 -6.11
N SER A 52 8.79 7.96 -6.56
CA SER A 52 8.87 9.30 -5.98
C SER A 52 7.49 9.73 -5.48
N LEU A 53 7.46 10.69 -4.56
CA LEU A 53 6.18 11.28 -4.15
C LEU A 53 5.65 12.20 -5.24
N TYR A 54 4.39 12.04 -5.60
CA TYR A 54 3.67 12.85 -6.59
C TYR A 54 2.32 13.32 -6.04
N ILE A 55 1.54 14.05 -6.84
CA ILE A 55 0.27 14.69 -6.47
C ILE A 55 -0.62 13.78 -5.62
N SER A 56 -0.79 12.51 -6.01
CA SER A 56 -1.66 11.55 -5.30
C SER A 56 -0.90 10.50 -4.47
N GLY A 57 0.36 10.75 -4.13
CA GLY A 57 1.23 9.87 -3.31
C GLY A 57 2.33 9.22 -4.14
N PRO A 58 2.91 8.09 -3.71
CA PRO A 58 4.00 7.42 -4.42
C PRO A 58 3.64 7.06 -5.86
N TYR A 59 4.54 7.32 -6.79
CA TYR A 59 4.34 7.12 -8.22
C TYR A 59 5.62 6.65 -8.92
N SER A 60 5.48 5.72 -9.87
CA SER A 60 6.55 5.20 -10.71
C SER A 60 6.22 5.36 -12.19
N THR A 61 7.05 6.11 -12.91
CA THR A 61 6.97 6.27 -14.37
C THR A 61 7.27 4.96 -15.09
N GLY A 62 8.18 4.13 -14.57
CA GLY A 62 8.49 2.82 -15.13
C GLY A 62 7.28 1.87 -15.06
N LEU A 63 6.58 1.86 -13.92
CA LEU A 63 5.33 1.08 -13.78
C LEU A 63 4.25 1.60 -14.72
N THR A 64 4.14 2.93 -14.85
CA THR A 64 3.23 3.55 -15.82
C THR A 64 3.49 3.06 -17.23
N ARG A 65 4.73 3.14 -17.71
CA ARG A 65 5.08 2.64 -19.04
C ARG A 65 4.65 1.18 -19.21
N ASP A 66 4.99 0.33 -18.24
CA ASP A 66 4.75 -1.11 -18.36
C ASP A 66 3.25 -1.45 -18.44
N TYR A 67 2.39 -0.83 -17.61
CA TYR A 67 0.95 -1.11 -17.67
C TYR A 67 0.23 -0.39 -18.83
N TYR A 68 0.80 0.69 -19.39
CA TYR A 68 0.28 1.32 -20.61
C TYR A 68 0.63 0.52 -21.86
N GLU A 69 1.80 -0.12 -21.89
CA GLU A 69 2.21 -1.02 -22.97
C GLU A 69 1.48 -2.37 -22.90
N ASN A 70 1.00 -2.78 -21.72
CA ASN A 70 0.38 -4.09 -21.49
C ASN A 70 -0.92 -4.00 -20.64
N PRO A 71 -1.91 -3.16 -21.01
CA PRO A 71 -3.12 -2.93 -20.20
C PRO A 71 -3.95 -4.20 -20.01
N GLN A 72 -3.92 -5.12 -20.97
CA GLN A 72 -4.63 -6.40 -20.93
C GLN A 72 -4.20 -7.29 -19.77
N LEU A 73 -2.93 -7.26 -19.36
CA LEU A 73 -2.46 -8.10 -18.23
C LEU A 73 -3.09 -7.68 -16.90
N ILE A 74 -3.38 -6.39 -16.74
CA ILE A 74 -4.07 -5.85 -15.57
C ILE A 74 -5.55 -6.22 -15.60
N GLU A 75 -6.16 -6.17 -16.78
CA GLU A 75 -7.60 -6.43 -16.97
C GLU A 75 -7.92 -7.93 -16.80
N THR A 76 -7.09 -8.82 -17.35
CA THR A 76 -7.34 -10.27 -17.33
C THR A 76 -6.68 -10.99 -16.15
N LEU A 77 -5.77 -10.33 -15.44
CA LEU A 77 -4.93 -10.91 -14.40
C LEU A 77 -4.08 -12.11 -14.87
N GLU A 78 -3.84 -12.21 -16.19
CA GLU A 78 -3.07 -13.29 -16.79
C GLU A 78 -1.56 -13.12 -16.55
N THR A 79 -0.96 -14.11 -15.89
CA THR A 79 0.47 -14.12 -15.59
C THR A 79 0.95 -15.53 -15.26
N ASP A 80 2.14 -15.87 -15.73
CA ASP A 80 2.86 -17.11 -15.41
C ASP A 80 3.66 -17.02 -14.11
N TYR A 81 3.74 -15.83 -13.49
CA TYR A 81 4.46 -15.64 -12.24
C TYR A 81 3.74 -16.33 -11.08
N LYS A 82 4.45 -17.19 -10.35
CA LYS A 82 3.98 -17.87 -9.14
C LYS A 82 4.53 -17.17 -7.91
N LEU A 83 3.64 -16.75 -7.01
CA LEU A 83 4.01 -16.19 -5.71
C LEU A 83 4.68 -17.27 -4.86
N ASN A 84 5.73 -16.90 -4.14
CA ASN A 84 6.29 -17.74 -3.09
C ASN A 84 5.59 -17.47 -1.74
N GLU A 85 5.84 -18.33 -0.75
CA GLU A 85 5.23 -18.25 0.59
C GLU A 85 5.42 -16.88 1.24
N LYS A 86 6.63 -16.31 1.20
CA LYS A 86 6.91 -14.97 1.76
C LYS A 86 6.14 -13.88 1.03
N GLU A 87 6.01 -13.98 -0.29
CA GLU A 87 5.20 -13.03 -1.05
C GLU A 87 3.73 -13.12 -0.65
N VAL A 88 3.19 -14.33 -0.45
CA VAL A 88 1.81 -14.56 0.02
C VAL A 88 1.60 -13.93 1.42
N GLU A 89 2.48 -14.20 2.38
CA GLU A 89 2.41 -13.61 3.73
C GLU A 89 2.36 -12.07 3.71
N LEU A 90 3.16 -11.44 2.86
CA LEU A 90 3.16 -9.99 2.70
C LEU A 90 1.87 -9.48 2.05
N LEU A 91 1.32 -10.21 1.10
CA LEU A 91 0.04 -9.87 0.45
C LEU A 91 -1.14 -10.05 1.40
N ASP A 92 -1.08 -11.02 2.31
CA ASP A 92 -2.07 -11.21 3.37
C ASP A 92 -2.10 -10.03 4.33
N LYS A 93 -0.94 -9.57 4.81
CA LYS A 93 -0.86 -8.36 5.64
C LYS A 93 -1.41 -7.13 4.95
N ILE A 94 -1.11 -6.94 3.66
CA ILE A 94 -1.68 -5.82 2.89
C ILE A 94 -3.20 -5.98 2.77
N ASN A 95 -3.68 -7.19 2.53
CA ASN A 95 -5.11 -7.45 2.45
C ASN A 95 -5.81 -7.09 3.78
N GLU A 96 -5.36 -7.70 4.88
CA GLU A 96 -5.91 -7.56 6.23
C GLU A 96 -5.95 -6.10 6.70
N TYR A 97 -4.82 -5.40 6.61
CA TYR A 97 -4.70 -4.06 7.21
C TYR A 97 -5.08 -2.92 6.27
N VAL A 98 -5.15 -3.16 4.96
CA VAL A 98 -5.41 -2.10 3.97
C VAL A 98 -6.67 -2.39 3.17
N LEU A 99 -6.73 -3.51 2.44
CA LEU A 99 -7.78 -3.71 1.44
C LEU A 99 -9.15 -3.97 2.06
N ILE A 100 -9.20 -4.78 3.13
CA ILE A 100 -10.45 -5.13 3.83
C ILE A 100 -10.69 -4.29 5.09
N HIS A 101 -9.87 -3.27 5.33
CA HIS A 101 -10.02 -2.39 6.49
C HIS A 101 -11.40 -1.68 6.43
N PRO A 102 -12.19 -1.61 7.52
CA PRO A 102 -13.56 -1.09 7.46
C PRO A 102 -13.71 0.31 6.83
N VAL A 103 -12.70 1.17 7.01
CA VAL A 103 -12.67 2.51 6.42
C VAL A 103 -12.69 2.52 4.88
N THR A 104 -12.30 1.43 4.22
CA THR A 104 -12.31 1.35 2.75
C THR A 104 -13.71 1.34 2.16
N ASN A 105 -14.74 0.98 2.94
CA ASN A 105 -16.13 1.00 2.48
C ASN A 105 -16.56 2.40 2.01
N ASP A 106 -16.10 3.43 2.71
CA ASP A 106 -16.47 4.83 2.44
C ASP A 106 -15.31 5.68 1.90
N TYR A 107 -14.06 5.27 2.17
CA TYR A 107 -12.87 6.10 1.93
C TYR A 107 -11.71 5.32 1.27
N GLU A 108 -12.00 4.33 0.43
CA GLU A 108 -10.98 3.47 -0.21
C GLU A 108 -9.81 4.27 -0.81
N SER A 109 -10.10 5.30 -1.61
CA SER A 109 -9.08 6.04 -2.36
C SER A 109 -8.23 6.92 -1.45
N GLU A 110 -8.87 7.68 -0.57
CA GLU A 110 -8.23 8.57 0.39
C GLU A 110 -7.40 7.78 1.40
N PHE A 111 -7.92 6.65 1.87
CA PHE A 111 -7.19 5.77 2.78
C PHE A 111 -5.96 5.16 2.10
N LEU A 112 -6.11 4.66 0.87
CA LEU A 112 -4.98 4.11 0.12
C LEU A 112 -3.91 5.19 -0.21
N GLU A 113 -4.33 6.42 -0.49
CA GLU A 113 -3.43 7.58 -0.62
C GLU A 113 -2.69 7.86 0.69
N ALA A 114 -3.41 7.88 1.82
CA ALA A 114 -2.87 8.14 3.14
C ALA A 114 -1.84 7.07 3.52
N VAL A 115 -2.20 5.79 3.50
CA VAL A 115 -1.33 4.66 3.86
C VAL A 115 -0.06 4.64 3.02
N SER A 116 -0.19 4.77 1.69
CA SER A 116 0.97 4.78 0.80
C SER A 116 1.88 6.00 1.01
N THR A 117 1.31 7.17 1.30
CA THR A 117 2.08 8.40 1.60
C THR A 117 2.82 8.29 2.93
N VAL A 118 2.13 7.86 3.99
CA VAL A 118 2.73 7.64 5.32
C VAL A 118 3.86 6.62 5.25
N GLN A 119 3.63 5.48 4.60
CA GLN A 119 4.63 4.44 4.40
C GLN A 119 5.86 4.98 3.64
N TYR A 120 5.66 5.86 2.65
CA TYR A 120 6.74 6.52 1.93
C TYR A 120 7.57 7.45 2.83
N LEU A 121 6.90 8.28 3.63
CA LEU A 121 7.59 9.17 4.55
C LEU A 121 8.37 8.40 5.62
N LYS A 122 7.77 7.36 6.22
CA LYS A 122 8.44 6.51 7.23
C LYS A 122 9.64 5.78 6.63
N LYS A 123 9.52 5.23 5.41
CA LYS A 123 10.64 4.56 4.74
C LYS A 123 11.78 5.52 4.38
N LYS A 124 11.46 6.75 3.99
CA LYS A 124 12.46 7.80 3.70
C LYS A 124 13.12 8.36 4.95
N LYS A 125 12.40 8.41 6.07
CA LYS A 125 12.86 8.94 7.35
C LYS A 125 12.36 8.05 8.50
N PRO A 126 13.05 6.91 8.77
CA PRO A 126 12.60 5.91 9.74
C PRO A 126 12.40 6.45 11.17
N ASN A 127 13.18 7.48 11.53
CA ASN A 127 13.22 8.03 12.89
C ASN A 127 12.20 9.17 13.12
N LEU A 128 11.37 9.53 12.12
CA LEU A 128 10.33 10.53 12.36
C LEU A 128 9.30 9.98 13.36
N LEU A 129 8.93 10.83 14.31
CA LEU A 129 7.84 10.59 15.24
C LEU A 129 6.49 10.64 14.51
N ASP A 130 5.47 10.03 15.10
CA ASP A 130 4.15 9.94 14.46
C ASP A 130 3.50 11.31 14.26
N ASP A 131 3.66 12.23 15.22
CA ASP A 131 3.19 13.62 15.08
C ASP A 131 3.87 14.34 13.92
N GLU A 132 5.17 14.12 13.72
CA GLU A 132 5.89 14.70 12.59
C GLU A 132 5.44 14.08 11.25
N ILE A 133 5.15 12.78 11.24
CA ILE A 133 4.59 12.10 10.07
C ILE A 133 3.19 12.62 9.77
N PHE A 134 2.36 12.83 10.79
CA PHE A 134 1.02 13.40 10.68
C PHE A 134 1.08 14.79 10.04
N VAL A 135 1.87 15.70 10.64
CA VAL A 135 2.02 17.08 10.15
C VAL A 135 2.48 17.10 8.70
N ARG A 136 3.55 16.36 8.36
CA ARG A 136 4.05 16.29 6.98
C ARG A 136 3.04 15.69 6.02
N THR A 137 2.30 14.65 6.44
CA THR A 137 1.27 14.06 5.59
C THR A 137 0.18 15.08 5.32
N LYS A 138 -0.29 15.80 6.33
CA LYS A 138 -1.33 16.82 6.20
C LYS A 138 -0.88 18.01 5.36
N GLU A 139 0.38 18.44 5.48
CA GLU A 139 0.98 19.48 4.63
C GLU A 139 0.99 19.09 3.15
N ILE A 140 1.37 17.85 2.84
CA ILE A 140 1.45 17.35 1.46
C ILE A 140 0.05 17.01 0.92
N LYS A 141 -0.86 16.59 1.80
CA LYS A 141 -2.17 16.03 1.49
C LYS A 141 -3.27 16.79 2.22
N GLN A 142 -3.37 18.08 1.95
CA GLN A 142 -4.28 18.98 2.64
C GLN A 142 -5.75 18.53 2.56
N HIS A 143 -6.13 17.84 1.47
CA HIS A 143 -7.47 17.31 1.26
C HIS A 143 -7.83 16.11 2.13
N LEU A 144 -6.84 15.38 2.66
CA LEU A 144 -7.11 14.21 3.51
C LEU A 144 -7.66 14.63 4.87
N LYS A 145 -8.68 13.91 5.35
CA LYS A 145 -9.19 14.06 6.71
C LYS A 145 -8.10 13.68 7.71
N GLU A 146 -8.00 14.41 8.80
CA GLU A 146 -7.01 14.13 9.85
C GLU A 146 -7.20 12.73 10.45
N SER A 147 -8.45 12.32 10.67
CA SER A 147 -8.79 10.96 11.12
C SER A 147 -8.23 9.88 10.18
N LEU A 148 -8.30 10.08 8.86
CA LEU A 148 -7.73 9.12 7.90
C LEU A 148 -6.19 9.06 7.96
N ILE A 149 -5.52 10.19 8.27
CA ILE A 149 -4.06 10.21 8.45
C ILE A 149 -3.68 9.44 9.71
N VAL A 150 -4.40 9.63 10.82
CA VAL A 150 -4.17 8.88 12.07
C VAL A 150 -4.35 7.38 11.85
N ILE A 151 -5.47 6.98 11.25
CA ILE A 151 -5.73 5.57 10.91
C ILE A 151 -4.61 5.03 10.01
N ALA A 152 -4.19 5.78 8.99
CA ALA A 152 -3.10 5.36 8.10
C ALA A 152 -1.75 5.19 8.81
N ILE A 153 -1.43 6.02 9.80
CA ILE A 153 -0.23 5.86 10.64
C ILE A 153 -0.29 4.55 11.41
N ASN A 154 -1.43 4.25 12.05
CA ASN A 154 -1.62 3.00 12.78
C ASN A 154 -1.59 1.78 11.84
N THR A 155 -2.20 1.87 10.66
CA THR A 155 -2.11 0.83 9.62
C THR A 155 -0.66 0.59 9.19
N VAL A 156 0.13 1.64 8.98
CA VAL A 156 1.54 1.50 8.61
C VAL A 156 2.37 0.86 9.72
N LYS A 157 2.08 1.17 10.99
CA LYS A 157 2.68 0.46 12.12
C LYS A 157 2.35 -1.04 12.06
N LYS A 158 1.08 -1.42 11.88
CA LYS A 158 0.64 -2.83 11.76
C LYS A 158 1.32 -3.54 10.58
N LEU A 159 1.45 -2.88 9.43
CA LEU A 159 2.16 -3.41 8.25
C LEU A 159 3.65 -3.65 8.53
N LEU A 160 4.32 -2.69 9.16
CA LEU A 160 5.75 -2.76 9.47
C LEU A 160 6.04 -3.60 10.71
N PHE A 161 5.01 -3.89 11.50
CA PHE A 161 5.14 -4.66 12.72
C PHE A 161 5.67 -6.05 12.39
N LYS A 162 6.68 -6.43 13.16
CA LYS A 162 7.24 -7.77 13.10
C LYS A 162 6.91 -8.47 14.42
N PRO A 163 6.29 -9.66 14.38
CA PRO A 163 5.88 -10.39 15.58
C PRO A 163 7.00 -10.61 16.59
N GLU A 164 8.26 -10.66 16.15
CA GLU A 164 9.42 -10.75 17.04
C GLU A 164 9.60 -9.55 18.00
N TYR A 165 8.89 -8.44 17.78
CA TYR A 165 8.86 -7.28 18.68
C TYR A 165 7.64 -7.26 19.61
N LEU A 166 6.72 -8.23 19.48
CA LEU A 166 5.56 -8.40 20.35
C LEU A 166 6.00 -9.16 21.60
N THR A 167 6.62 -8.45 22.53
CA THR A 167 6.81 -8.99 23.88
C THR A 167 5.46 -9.01 24.59
N GLU A 168 5.31 -9.86 25.61
CA GLU A 168 4.10 -9.90 26.44
C GLU A 168 3.73 -8.51 26.99
N GLU A 169 4.73 -7.73 27.40
CA GLU A 169 4.60 -6.36 27.87
C GLU A 169 4.03 -5.41 26.79
N VAL A 170 4.49 -5.53 25.53
CA VAL A 170 3.98 -4.70 24.42
C VAL A 170 2.55 -5.12 24.04
N GLN A 171 2.22 -6.41 24.13
CA GLN A 171 0.85 -6.87 23.89
C GLN A 171 -0.12 -6.32 24.95
N GLU A 172 0.27 -6.34 26.22
CA GLU A 172 -0.53 -5.77 27.31
C GLU A 172 -0.78 -4.27 27.13
N GLU A 173 0.22 -3.51 26.67
CA GLU A 173 0.03 -2.09 26.34
C GLU A 173 -0.97 -1.92 25.19
N ILE A 174 -0.83 -2.66 24.09
CA ILE A 174 -1.72 -2.57 22.92
C ILE A 174 -3.18 -2.85 23.33
N ASP A 175 -3.41 -3.89 24.13
CA ASP A 175 -4.75 -4.25 24.61
C ASP A 175 -5.39 -3.15 25.48
N ILE A 176 -4.58 -2.30 26.13
CA ILE A 176 -5.06 -1.14 26.90
C ILE A 176 -5.49 -0.02 25.94
N TRP A 177 -4.73 0.22 24.87
CA TRP A 177 -5.05 1.25 23.87
C TRP A 177 -6.28 0.89 23.04
N ASP A 178 -6.41 -0.35 22.61
CA ASP A 178 -7.58 -0.80 21.83
C ASP A 178 -8.88 -0.68 22.65
N LYS A 179 -8.84 -0.94 23.96
CA LYS A 179 -9.98 -0.72 24.88
C LYS A 179 -10.33 0.75 25.11
N ALA A 180 -9.42 1.67 24.80
CA ALA A 180 -9.63 3.10 24.94
C ALA A 180 -10.15 3.76 23.66
N GLU A 181 -10.10 3.05 22.53
CA GLU A 181 -10.66 3.47 21.24
C GLU A 181 -12.13 3.01 21.01
N ASP A 182 -12.65 2.11 21.86
CA ASP A 182 -14.07 1.69 21.96
C ASP A 182 -14.92 2.63 22.85
#